data_AF-A0A2V7YJJ6-F1
#
_entry.id   AF-A0A2V7YJJ6-F1
#
_cell.length_a   1.000
_cell.length_b   1.000
_cell.length_c   1.000
_cell.angle_alpha   90.00
_cell.angle_beta   90.00
_cell.angle_gamma   90.00
#
_symmetry.space_group_name_H-M   'P 1'
#
loop_
_entity.id
_entity.type
_entity.pdbx_description
1 polymer ?
#
loop_
_entity_poly.entity_id
_entity_poly.type
_entity_poly.pdbx_seq_one_letter_code
_entity_poly.pdbx_strand_id
1 'polypeptide(L)' 'MKRPIRVEPHLPVSELNLKKTALRVLGQRLVSPEVAYIQRTLGPTATQVELDKTVAKVRKMPWASIMQPE' A
#
# COMPACT_ATOMS: atom_id res chain seq x y z
N MET A 1 -19.88 28.52 4.00
CA MET A 1 -19.05 27.81 5.00
C MET A 1 -18.12 26.85 4.26
N LYS A 2 -16.80 27.11 4.24
CA LYS A 2 -15.81 26.17 3.67
C LYS A 2 -15.45 25.17 4.77
N ARG A 3 -15.74 23.88 4.57
CA ARG A 3 -15.34 22.83 5.52
C ARG A 3 -13.80 22.74 5.54
N PRO A 4 -13.15 22.63 6.70
CA PRO A 4 -11.71 22.43 6.75
C PRO A 4 -11.37 21.10 6.05
N ILE A 5 -10.44 21.14 5.12
CA ILE A 5 -9.94 19.97 4.42
C ILE A 5 -9.14 19.17 5.44
N ARG A 6 -9.67 18.02 5.91
CA ARG A 6 -8.93 17.15 6.82
C ARG A 6 -7.81 16.50 6.01
N VAL A 7 -6.60 17.05 6.11
CA VAL A 7 -5.41 16.43 5.53
C VAL A 7 -5.13 15.18 6.34
N GLU A 8 -5.19 14.01 5.69
CA GLU A 8 -4.83 12.76 6.34
C GLU A 8 -3.32 12.72 6.57
N PRO A 9 -2.86 12.28 7.76
CA PRO A 9 -1.44 12.19 8.03
C PRO A 9 -0.79 11.16 7.12
N HIS A 10 0.40 11.50 6.61
CA HIS A 10 1.23 10.57 5.86
C HIS A 10 1.92 9.61 6.83
N LEU A 11 1.93 8.33 6.48
CA LEU A 11 2.53 7.24 7.23
C LEU A 11 3.72 6.68 6.43
N PRO A 12 4.78 6.21 7.08
CA PRO A 12 5.87 5.56 6.38
C PRO A 12 5.40 4.26 5.73
N VAL A 13 5.80 4.01 4.48
CA VAL A 13 5.51 2.78 3.72
C VAL A 13 6.47 1.67 4.15
N SER A 14 6.49 1.39 5.45
CA SER A 14 7.32 0.34 6.05
C SER A 14 6.64 -1.03 5.95
N GLU A 15 7.43 -2.10 6.03
CA GLU A 15 6.88 -3.47 6.07
C GLU A 15 5.85 -3.67 7.19
N LEU A 16 6.09 -3.05 8.36
CA LEU A 16 5.18 -3.15 9.49
C LEU A 16 3.82 -2.51 9.17
N ASN A 17 3.83 -1.33 8.56
CA ASN A 17 2.60 -0.62 8.20
C ASN A 17 1.85 -1.32 7.06
N LEU A 18 2.59 -1.85 6.07
CA LEU A 18 2.03 -2.67 5.00
C LEU A 18 1.41 -3.96 5.54
N LYS A 19 2.08 -4.64 6.47
CA LYS A 19 1.55 -5.85 7.12
C LYS A 19 0.25 -5.55 7.89
N LYS A 20 0.23 -4.50 8.71
CA LYS A 20 -0.98 -4.08 9.44
C LYS A 20 -2.12 -3.73 8.49
N THR A 21 -1.80 -3.00 7.42
CA THR A 21 -2.77 -2.60 6.40
C THR A 21 -3.33 -3.80 5.65
N ALA A 22 -2.48 -4.73 5.20
CA ALA A 22 -2.87 -5.94 4.50
C ALA A 22 -3.75 -6.85 5.37
N LEU A 23 -3.41 -7.04 6.63
CA LEU A 23 -4.25 -7.80 7.56
C LEU A 23 -5.64 -7.16 7.73
N ARG A 24 -5.72 -5.82 7.77
CA ARG A 24 -7.00 -5.11 7.88
C ARG A 24 -7.82 -5.12 6.59
N VAL A 25 -7.18 -4.89 5.44
CA VAL A 25 -7.84 -4.67 4.15
C VAL A 25 -8.13 -6.00 3.43
N LEU A 26 -7.21 -6.96 3.51
CA LEU A 26 -7.29 -8.24 2.80
C LEU A 26 -7.57 -9.43 3.72
N GLY A 27 -7.40 -9.28 5.04
CA GLY A 27 -7.41 -10.43 5.96
C GLY A 27 -6.21 -11.37 5.79
N GLN A 28 -5.22 -10.98 4.98
CA GLN A 28 -4.09 -11.83 4.57
C GLN A 28 -2.80 -11.02 4.54
N ARG A 29 -1.66 -11.73 4.60
CA ARG A 29 -0.34 -11.12 4.48
C ARG A 29 0.01 -10.89 3.00
N LEU A 30 0.82 -9.86 2.76
CA LEU A 30 1.47 -9.65 1.48
C LEU A 30 2.68 -10.57 1.34
N VAL A 31 2.96 -10.96 0.11
CA VAL A 31 4.22 -11.63 -0.27
C VAL A 31 5.31 -10.60 -0.58
N SER A 32 6.58 -11.02 -0.57
CA SER A 32 7.73 -10.11 -0.79
C SER A 32 7.63 -9.28 -2.09
N PRO A 33 7.27 -9.86 -3.26
CA PRO A 33 7.09 -9.08 -4.50
C PRO A 33 6.01 -7.99 -4.40
N GLU A 34 4.89 -8.27 -3.72
CA GLU A 34 3.83 -7.28 -3.51
C GLU A 34 4.33 -6.14 -2.61
N VAL A 35 5.05 -6.46 -1.53
CA VAL A 35 5.63 -5.45 -0.62
C VAL A 35 6.58 -4.53 -1.39
N ALA A 36 7.51 -5.10 -2.15
CA ALA A 36 8.46 -4.35 -2.95
C ALA A 36 7.76 -3.49 -4.01
N TYR A 37 6.73 -4.02 -4.67
CA TYR A 37 5.93 -3.25 -5.63
C TYR A 37 5.25 -2.03 -4.98
N ILE A 38 4.61 -2.22 -3.82
CA ILE A 38 3.92 -1.12 -3.14
C ILE A 38 4.89 -0.04 -2.68
N GLN A 39 6.04 -0.43 -2.13
CA GLN A 39 7.09 0.51 -1.70
C GLN A 39 7.62 1.36 -2.86
N ARG A 40 7.85 0.74 -4.03
CA ARG A 40 8.26 1.47 -5.24
C ARG A 40 7.17 2.39 -5.78
N THR A 41 5.92 1.97 -5.67
CA THR A 41 4.77 2.70 -6.22
C THR A 41 4.39 3.92 -5.38
N LEU A 42 4.38 3.77 -4.05
CA LEU A 42 3.97 4.83 -3.13
C LEU A 42 5.14 5.70 -2.63
N GLY A 43 6.38 5.22 -2.74
CA GLY A 43 7.55 5.90 -2.20
C GLY A 43 7.65 5.79 -0.67
N PRO A 44 8.37 6.70 0.00
CA PRO A 44 8.72 6.56 1.42
C PRO A 44 7.53 6.78 2.38
N THR A 45 6.56 7.61 2.00
CA THR A 45 5.41 7.96 2.84
C THR A 45 4.14 8.10 2.01
N ALA A 46 3.02 7.59 2.52
CA ALA A 46 1.71 7.69 1.89
C ALA A 46 0.59 7.85 2.92
N THR A 47 -0.55 8.38 2.53
CA THR A 47 -1.75 8.40 3.38
C THR A 47 -2.28 6.98 3.61
N GLN A 48 -3.07 6.80 4.67
CA GLN A 48 -3.69 5.49 4.93
C GLN A 48 -4.61 5.06 3.77
N VAL A 49 -5.33 6.01 3.17
CA VAL A 49 -6.22 5.73 2.04
C VAL A 49 -5.46 5.26 0.81
N GLU A 50 -4.29 5.86 0.52
CA GLU A 50 -3.42 5.42 -0.58
C GLU A 50 -2.82 4.04 -0.33
N LEU A 51 -2.39 3.76 0.90
CA LEU A 51 -1.93 2.44 1.31
C LEU A 51 -3.02 1.39 1.09
N ASP A 52 -4.22 1.64 1.59
CA ASP A 52 -5.35 0.70 1.48
C ASP A 52 -5.70 0.41 0.02
N LYS A 53 -5.82 1.46 -0.79
CA LYS A 53 -6.12 1.35 -2.22
C LYS A 53 -5.06 0.55 -2.94
N THR A 54 -3.78 0.80 -2.65
CA THR A 54 -2.68 0.13 -3.34
C THR A 54 -2.54 -1.32 -2.92
N VAL A 55 -2.74 -1.63 -1.64
CA VAL A 55 -2.80 -3.00 -1.11
C VAL A 55 -3.97 -3.78 -1.72
N ALA A 56 -5.15 -3.18 -1.83
CA ALA A 56 -6.28 -3.82 -2.50
C ALA A 56 -6.06 -4.01 -4.01
N LYS A 57 -5.36 -3.06 -4.66
CA LYS A 57 -5.04 -3.09 -6.08
C LYS A 57 -4.03 -4.18 -6.41
N VAL A 58 -2.93 -4.30 -5.64
CA VAL A 58 -1.84 -5.24 -5.96
C VAL A 58 -2.33 -6.69 -6.03
N ARG A 59 -3.31 -7.06 -5.20
CA ARG A 59 -3.90 -8.41 -5.19
C ARG A 59 -4.70 -8.74 -6.45
N LYS A 60 -5.13 -7.72 -7.20
CA LYS A 60 -5.87 -7.86 -8.46
C LYS A 60 -4.95 -7.73 -9.68
N MET A 61 -3.67 -7.43 -9.49
CA MET A 61 -2.73 -7.26 -10.58
C MET A 61 -2.20 -8.62 -11.06
N PRO A 62 -1.93 -8.77 -12.37
CA PRO A 62 -1.21 -9.93 -12.88
C PRO A 62 0.15 -10.06 -12.20
N TRP A 63 0.51 -11.27 -11.79
CA TRP A 63 1.76 -11.52 -11.07
C TRP A 63 3.01 -11.05 -11.85
N ALA A 64 2.99 -11.23 -13.17
CA ALA A 64 4.06 -10.77 -14.07
C ALA A 64 4.28 -9.25 -14.07
N SER A 65 3.30 -8.45 -13.65
CA SER A 65 3.43 -7.00 -13.53
C SER A 65 3.98 -6.54 -12.18
N ILE A 66 4.02 -7.44 -11.20
CA ILE A 66 4.49 -7.18 -9.83
C ILE A 66 5.95 -7.63 -9.69
N MET A 67 6.29 -8.80 -10.26
CA MET A 67 7.68 -9.28 -10.32
C MET A 67 8.50 -8.44 -11.28
N GLN A 68 9.72 -8.11 -10.86
CA GLN A 68 10.74 -7.61 -11.76
C GLN A 68 11.58 -8.78 -12.28
N PRO A 69 12.03 -8.74 -13.55
CA PRO A 69 13.07 -9.65 -14.01
C PRO A 69 14.36 -9.39 -13.21
N GLU A 70 15.12 -10.45 -12.96
CA GLU A 70 16.45 -10.37 -12.31
C GLU A 70 17.47 -9.60 -13.15
#